data_AF-A0A940P4P0-F1
#
_entry.id   AF-A0A940P4P0-F1
#
_cell.length_a   1.000
_cell.length_b   1.000
_cell.length_c   1.000
_cell.angle_alpha   90.00
_cell.angle_beta   90.00
_cell.angle_gamma   90.00
#
_symmetry.space_group_name_H-M   'P 1'
#
loop_
_entity.id
_entity.type
_entity.pdbx_description
1 polymer ?
#
loop_
_entity_poly.entity_id
_entity_poly.type
_entity_poly.pdbx_seq_one_letter_code
_entity_poly.pdbx_strand_id
1 'polypeptide(L)'
;MKCPYCEKEMTKGALGPMALRAWTYWVSDAYIQTHPYPPTTQKEQADAGIVPIYTGYGTKTQADPVWYCKDCGKLIGELSDDTTK
;
A
#
# COMPACT_ATOMS: atom_id res chain seq x y z
N MET A 1 -6.74 5.88 10.19
CA MET A 1 -7.34 7.17 9.77
C MET A 1 -8.71 6.90 9.14
N LYS A 2 -9.60 7.91 9.06
CA LYS A 2 -10.85 7.80 8.29
C LYS A 2 -10.60 8.13 6.83
N CYS A 3 -11.31 7.45 5.93
CA CYS A 3 -11.28 7.73 4.49
C CYS A 3 -11.99 9.07 4.23
N PRO A 4 -11.34 10.04 3.57
CA PRO A 4 -11.97 11.33 3.26
C PRO A 4 -13.10 11.23 2.22
N TYR A 5 -13.26 10.08 1.56
CA TYR A 5 -14.28 9.87 0.54
C TYR A 5 -15.55 9.19 1.06
N CYS A 6 -15.43 8.32 2.07
CA CYS A 6 -16.55 7.52 2.57
C CYS A 6 -16.62 7.43 4.11
N GLU A 7 -15.73 8.12 4.82
CA GLU A 7 -15.63 8.19 6.28
C GLU A 7 -15.38 6.86 7.01
N LYS A 8 -15.21 5.76 6.27
CA LYS A 8 -14.86 4.44 6.79
C LYS A 8 -13.40 4.37 7.22
N GLU A 9 -13.09 3.41 8.08
CA GLU A 9 -11.72 3.20 8.54
C GLU A 9 -10.80 2.75 7.41
N MET A 10 -9.59 3.29 7.39
CA MET A 10 -8.54 2.90 6.47
C MET A 10 -7.49 2.04 7.17
N THR A 11 -7.00 1.05 6.45
CA THR A 11 -5.91 0.16 6.91
C THR A 11 -4.57 0.78 6.52
N LYS A 12 -3.64 0.86 7.48
CA LYS A 12 -2.26 1.31 7.22
C LYS A 12 -1.45 0.18 6.60
N GLY A 13 -0.55 0.52 5.67
CA GLY A 13 0.34 -0.43 5.03
C GLY A 13 1.47 0.27 4.28
N ALA A 14 2.23 -0.54 3.55
CA ALA A 14 3.37 -0.08 2.77
C ALA A 14 3.22 -0.46 1.29
N LEU A 15 3.92 0.28 0.44
CA LEU A 15 4.05 -0.04 -0.98
C LEU A 15 5.27 -0.92 -1.21
N GLY A 16 5.05 -2.11 -1.77
CA GLY A 16 6.10 -3.03 -2.19
C GLY A 16 6.32 -3.00 -3.70
N PRO A 17 7.58 -3.05 -4.17
CA PRO A 17 7.87 -3.27 -5.59
C PRO A 17 7.69 -4.77 -5.93
N MET A 18 7.03 -5.08 -7.03
CA MET A 18 7.09 -6.41 -7.63
C MET A 18 8.13 -6.42 -8.75
N ALA A 19 9.31 -6.97 -8.45
CA ALA A 19 10.53 -6.90 -9.29
C ALA A 19 10.34 -7.36 -10.74
N LEU A 20 9.38 -8.25 -11.02
CA LEU A 20 9.22 -8.88 -12.34
C LEU A 20 8.28 -8.14 -13.31
N ARG A 21 7.47 -7.18 -12.86
CA ARG A 21 6.43 -6.56 -13.72
C ARG A 21 6.32 -5.04 -13.66
N ALA A 22 7.25 -4.35 -13.00
CA ALA A 22 7.19 -2.90 -12.79
C ALA A 22 5.84 -2.43 -12.18
N TRP A 23 5.21 -3.29 -11.37
CA TRP A 23 3.98 -2.98 -10.66
C TRP A 23 4.28 -2.75 -9.19
N THR A 24 3.55 -1.82 -8.60
CA THR A 24 3.57 -1.57 -7.16
C THR A 24 2.36 -2.28 -6.54
N TYR A 25 2.53 -2.83 -5.35
CA TYR A 25 1.42 -3.37 -4.58
C TYR A 25 1.37 -2.73 -3.21
N TRP A 26 0.18 -2.59 -2.64
CA TRP A 26 0.01 -2.24 -1.23
C TRP A 26 -0.09 -3.52 -0.39
N VAL A 27 0.52 -3.52 0.79
CA VAL A 27 0.45 -4.61 1.78
C VAL A 27 0.22 -4.03 3.18
N SER A 28 -0.63 -4.67 3.98
CA SER A 28 -0.98 -4.19 5.32
C SER A 28 0.19 -4.27 6.32
N ASP A 29 0.26 -3.31 7.25
CA ASP A 29 1.26 -3.30 8.34
C ASP A 29 1.17 -4.58 9.20
N ALA A 30 -0.03 -5.10 9.41
CA ALA A 30 -0.26 -6.33 10.18
C ALA A 30 0.42 -7.55 9.56
N TYR A 31 0.44 -7.62 8.22
CA TYR A 31 1.16 -8.68 7.51
C TYR A 31 2.67 -8.51 7.62
N ILE A 32 3.18 -7.27 7.42
CA ILE A 32 4.61 -6.95 7.51
C ILE A 32 5.18 -7.30 8.89
N GLN A 33 4.43 -7.04 9.96
CA GLN A 33 4.86 -7.35 11.33
C GLN A 33 4.96 -8.84 11.63
N THR A 34 4.23 -9.68 10.91
CA THR A 34 4.13 -11.12 11.16
C THR A 34 4.90 -11.97 10.15
N HIS A 35 5.28 -11.41 9.00
CA HIS A 35 5.94 -12.12 7.92
C HIS A 35 7.25 -11.42 7.50
N PRO A 36 8.40 -12.09 7.56
CA PRO A 36 9.69 -11.50 7.19
C PRO A 36 9.90 -11.44 5.67
N TYR A 37 8.96 -11.94 4.87
CA TYR A 37 9.03 -12.01 3.41
C TYR A 37 7.75 -11.49 2.76
N PRO A 38 7.84 -11.00 1.50
CA PRO A 38 6.66 -10.57 0.77
C PRO A 38 5.74 -11.76 0.46
N PRO A 39 4.42 -11.55 0.42
CA PRO A 39 3.46 -12.60 0.10
C PRO A 39 3.70 -13.18 -1.30
N THR A 40 3.97 -14.49 -1.37
CA THR A 40 4.35 -15.17 -2.64
C THR A 40 3.25 -16.07 -3.19
N THR A 41 2.35 -16.55 -2.34
CA THR A 41 1.23 -17.43 -2.71
C THR A 41 -0.10 -16.67 -2.73
N GLN A 42 -1.10 -17.15 -3.49
CA GLN A 42 -2.43 -16.52 -3.52
C GLN A 42 -3.07 -16.38 -2.12
N LYS A 43 -2.84 -17.37 -1.25
CA LYS A 43 -3.33 -17.33 0.14
C LYS A 43 -2.66 -16.20 0.92
N GLU A 44 -1.34 -16.10 0.85
CA GLU A 44 -0.59 -15.03 1.49
C GLU A 44 -0.96 -13.66 0.93
N GLN A 45 -1.25 -13.54 -0.37
CA GLN A 45 -1.70 -12.30 -0.98
C GLN A 45 -3.06 -11.85 -0.45
N ALA A 46 -3.99 -12.80 -0.21
CA ALA A 46 -5.27 -12.52 0.41
C ALA A 46 -5.12 -12.11 1.88
N ASP A 47 -4.30 -12.85 2.64
CA ASP A 47 -4.03 -12.56 4.06
C ASP A 47 -3.30 -11.22 4.24
N ALA A 48 -2.40 -10.88 3.31
CA ALA A 48 -1.70 -9.59 3.24
C ALA A 48 -2.61 -8.42 2.86
N GLY A 49 -3.78 -8.70 2.26
CA GLY A 49 -4.70 -7.72 1.72
C GLY A 49 -4.12 -6.99 0.50
N ILE A 50 -3.41 -7.70 -0.38
CA ILE A 50 -2.73 -7.05 -1.51
C ILE A 50 -3.70 -6.30 -2.41
N VAL A 51 -3.34 -5.07 -2.71
CA VAL A 51 -3.99 -4.27 -3.75
C VAL A 51 -2.97 -3.99 -4.86
N PRO A 52 -3.18 -4.48 -6.09
CA PRO A 52 -2.31 -4.13 -7.21
C PRO A 52 -2.54 -2.67 -7.58
N ILE A 53 -1.45 -1.90 -7.64
CA ILE A 53 -1.49 -0.49 -8.03
C ILE A 53 -0.83 -0.38 -9.39
N TYR A 54 -1.67 -0.28 -10.41
CA TYR A 54 -1.25 0.03 -11.77
C TYR A 54 -1.00 1.53 -11.88
N THR A 55 0.22 1.96 -11.58
CA THR A 55 0.66 3.30 -11.93
C THR A 55 1.43 3.25 -13.24
N GLY A 56 1.09 4.13 -14.18
CA GLY A 56 2.03 4.46 -15.25
C GLY A 56 3.30 5.02 -14.62
N TYR A 57 4.45 4.65 -15.18
CA TYR A 57 5.82 5.09 -14.83
C TYR A 57 5.89 6.18 -13.73
N GLY A 58 6.33 5.80 -12.53
CA GLY A 58 6.83 6.78 -11.55
C GLY A 58 6.22 6.78 -10.16
N THR A 59 5.69 5.67 -9.64
CA THR A 59 5.47 5.56 -8.18
C THR A 59 6.79 5.70 -7.44
N LYS A 60 7.07 6.91 -6.93
CA LYS A 60 8.10 7.12 -5.92
C LYS A 60 7.74 6.20 -4.75
N THR A 61 8.57 5.19 -4.50
CA THR A 61 8.50 4.26 -3.36
C THR A 61 8.82 4.96 -2.02
N GLN A 62 8.57 6.27 -1.91
CA GLN A 62 8.96 7.13 -0.79
C GLN A 62 7.76 7.69 -0.01
N ALA A 63 6.53 7.20 -0.23
CA ALA A 63 5.42 7.58 0.61
C ALA A 63 5.49 6.81 1.94
N ASP A 64 5.75 7.52 3.03
CA ASP A 64 5.59 7.03 4.40
C ASP A 64 4.64 7.98 5.15
N PRO A 65 3.45 7.54 5.61
CA PRO A 65 2.75 6.24 5.43
C PRO A 65 1.71 6.21 4.28
N VAL A 66 1.26 5.00 3.91
CA VAL A 66 0.17 4.77 2.92
C VAL A 66 -1.01 4.01 3.55
N TRP A 67 -2.23 4.48 3.31
CA TRP A 67 -3.47 3.91 3.81
C TRP A 67 -4.38 3.47 2.68
N TYR A 68 -5.04 2.32 2.86
CA TYR A 68 -6.01 1.77 1.94
C TYR A 68 -7.39 1.66 2.60
N CYS A 69 -8.43 2.18 1.92
CA CYS A 69 -9.82 1.99 2.31
C CYS A 69 -10.40 0.79 1.56
N LYS A 70 -10.76 -0.28 2.29
CA LYS A 70 -11.34 -1.50 1.70
C LYS A 70 -12.74 -1.27 1.14
N ASP A 71 -13.52 -0.37 1.75
CA ASP A 71 -14.90 -0.10 1.33
C ASP A 71 -15.00 0.59 -0.04
N CYS A 72 -14.14 1.58 -0.30
CA CYS A 72 -14.20 2.39 -1.52
C CYS A 72 -12.98 2.22 -2.44
N GLY A 73 -12.05 1.33 -2.10
CA GLY A 73 -10.85 1.03 -2.89
C GLY A 73 -9.86 2.18 -3.05
N LYS A 74 -9.93 3.19 -2.18
CA LYS A 74 -9.05 4.39 -2.27
C LYS A 74 -7.77 4.17 -1.50
N LEU A 75 -6.66 4.51 -2.16
CA LEU A 75 -5.32 4.55 -1.58
C LEU A 75 -4.93 6.01 -1.35
N ILE A 76 -4.41 6.32 -0.16
CA ILE A 76 -3.95 7.66 0.22
C ILE A 76 -2.55 7.49 0.79
N GLY A 77 -1.57 8.18 0.23
CA GLY A 77 -0.26 8.32 0.85
C GLY A 77 -0.14 9.73 1.42
N GLU A 78 0.52 9.88 2.56
CA GLU A 78 1.13 11.15 2.90
C GLU A 78 2.38 11.31 2.04
N LEU A 79 2.40 12.36 1.22
CA LEU A 79 3.64 12.78 0.58
C LEU A 79 4.47 13.45 1.66
N SER A 80 5.64 12.88 1.98
CA SER A 80 6.65 13.59 2.75
C SER A 80 6.96 14.89 2.00
N ASP A 81 6.80 16.01 2.70
CA ASP A 81 7.01 17.34 2.14
C ASP A 81 8.51 17.51 1.87
N ASP A 82 8.96 17.11 0.69
CA ASP A 82 10.34 17.33 0.22
C ASP A 82 10.51 18.78 -0.28
N THR A 83 10.00 19.74 0.48
CA THR A 83 10.22 21.19 0.27
C THR A 83 11.26 21.77 1.23
N THR A 84 12.19 20.95 1.75
CA THR A 84 13.31 21.48 2.55
C THR A 84 14.66 20.83 2.22
N LYS A 85 15.25 21.18 1.07
CA LYS A 85 16.56 21.87 0.92
C LYS A 85 17.15 21.75 -0.48
#